data_AF-A0A0D3J702-F1
#
_entry.id   AF-A0A0D3J702-F1
#
_cell.length_a   1.000
_cell.length_b   1.000
_cell.length_c   1.000
_cell.angle_alpha   90.00
_cell.angle_beta   90.00
_cell.angle_gamma   90.00
#
_symmetry.space_group_name_H-M   'P 1'
#
loop_
_entity.id
_entity.type
_entity.pdbx_description
1 polymer ?
#
loop_
_entity_poly.entity_id
_entity_poly.type
_entity_poly.pdbx_seq_one_letter_code
_entity_poly.pdbx_strand_id
1 'polypeptide(L)'
;MAGNRTSDNHTPAVPTLLELCCRTVDSLTIINLDNALDVLHFGRSHSIPALIQRGEAFIVNSFSGLTTKHSSDTLAAVIGEPSYSRLRREAEELAEQTAKLRQLGVCETCQKSVYPAERLAPVEGRVWHKQCFRCDQCGCKLTVSAFAACQMIDEHRRAWGGSHCVRCAKPVYAMERQLARTHRGDNLIFHKACFRCEDCGTLLRPDSWEVHGDAAALEAGRGALLCRVHFAARVQAEGGNSS
;
A
#
# COMPACT_ATOMS: atom_id res chain seq x y z
N MET A 1 -84.49 -30.30 5.46
CA MET A 1 -83.26 -29.65 4.99
C MET A 1 -82.20 -29.83 6.06
N ALA A 2 -81.35 -30.85 5.93
CA ALA A 2 -80.25 -31.14 6.84
C ALA A 2 -78.94 -30.87 6.10
N GLY A 3 -78.35 -29.71 6.35
CA GLY A 3 -77.05 -29.31 5.80
C GLY A 3 -75.95 -29.69 6.79
N ASN A 4 -75.17 -30.71 6.42
CA ASN A 4 -74.13 -31.32 7.23
C ASN A 4 -72.92 -30.38 7.35
N ARG A 5 -72.46 -30.10 8.57
CA ARG A 5 -71.18 -29.44 8.84
C ARG A 5 -70.09 -30.51 8.86
N THR A 6 -69.20 -30.51 7.87
CA THR A 6 -67.93 -31.24 7.96
C THR A 6 -66.85 -30.24 8.36
N SER A 7 -66.54 -30.25 9.64
CA SER A 7 -65.33 -29.70 10.23
C SER A 7 -64.14 -30.56 9.80
N ASP A 8 -63.36 -30.11 8.82
CA ASP A 8 -62.05 -30.69 8.54
C ASP A 8 -61.06 -30.25 9.63
N ASN A 9 -60.87 -31.15 10.60
CA ASN A 9 -59.80 -31.10 11.58
C ASN A 9 -58.45 -31.23 10.86
N HIS A 10 -57.82 -30.11 10.52
CA HIS A 10 -56.40 -30.08 10.21
C HIS A 10 -55.58 -30.18 11.50
N THR A 11 -55.36 -31.40 11.99
CA THR A 11 -54.25 -31.66 12.91
C THR A 11 -52.94 -31.51 12.13
N PRO A 12 -52.00 -30.64 12.51
CA PRO A 12 -50.72 -30.55 11.82
C PRO A 12 -49.99 -31.89 11.96
N ALA A 13 -49.82 -32.60 10.84
CA ALA A 13 -49.10 -33.87 10.82
C ALA A 13 -47.68 -33.64 11.35
N VAL A 14 -47.24 -34.49 12.29
CA VAL A 14 -45.88 -34.43 12.83
C VAL A 14 -44.90 -34.65 11.68
N PRO A 15 -43.96 -33.71 11.43
CA PRO A 15 -43.04 -33.83 10.31
C PRO A 15 -42.15 -35.06 10.48
N THR A 16 -41.81 -35.70 9.37
CA THR A 16 -40.91 -36.86 9.38
C THR A 16 -39.51 -36.46 9.82
N LEU A 17 -38.72 -37.42 10.30
CA LEU A 17 -37.30 -37.19 10.63
C LEU A 17 -36.52 -36.65 9.41
N LEU A 18 -36.88 -37.08 8.21
CA LEU A 18 -36.30 -36.57 6.97
C LEU A 18 -36.62 -35.08 6.75
N GLU A 19 -37.86 -34.66 6.96
CA GLU A 19 -38.26 -33.26 6.84
C GLU A 19 -37.58 -32.35 7.87
N LEU A 20 -37.40 -32.84 9.10
CA LEU A 20 -36.66 -32.12 10.14
C LEU A 20 -35.16 -31.98 9.77
N CYS A 21 -34.54 -33.06 9.27
CA CYS A 21 -33.17 -33.02 8.77
C CYS A 21 -33.01 -32.08 7.56
N CYS A 22 -33.93 -32.09 6.60
CA CYS A 22 -33.87 -31.17 5.45
C CYS A 22 -33.94 -29.69 5.90
N ARG A 23 -34.75 -29.38 6.91
CA ARG A 23 -34.88 -28.01 7.47
C ARG A 23 -33.63 -27.55 8.24
N THR A 24 -32.99 -28.44 8.98
CA THR A 24 -31.75 -28.10 9.71
C THR A 24 -30.56 -28.00 8.77
N VAL A 25 -30.47 -28.89 7.78
CA VAL A 25 -29.42 -28.87 6.76
C VAL A 25 -29.50 -27.58 5.95
N ASP A 26 -30.68 -27.13 5.54
CA ASP A 26 -30.83 -25.90 4.73
C ASP A 26 -30.33 -24.62 5.43
N SER A 27 -30.46 -24.54 6.75
CA SER A 27 -30.12 -23.34 7.53
C SER A 27 -28.72 -23.34 8.14
N LEU A 28 -28.14 -24.52 8.41
CA LEU A 28 -26.89 -24.65 9.18
C LEU A 28 -25.71 -25.22 8.40
N THR A 29 -25.91 -25.74 7.18
CA THR A 29 -24.78 -26.27 6.39
C THR A 29 -23.80 -25.16 6.02
N ILE A 30 -22.53 -25.37 6.38
CA ILE A 30 -21.41 -24.59 5.87
C ILE A 30 -20.85 -25.33 4.66
N ILE A 31 -20.81 -24.65 3.52
CA ILE A 31 -20.29 -25.19 2.26
C ILE A 31 -18.82 -24.78 2.13
N ASN A 32 -17.94 -25.74 1.86
CA ASN A 32 -16.51 -25.56 1.65
C ASN A 32 -16.05 -26.38 0.42
N LEU A 33 -14.76 -26.31 0.10
CA LEU A 33 -14.22 -26.99 -1.10
C LEU A 33 -14.30 -28.52 -1.01
N ASP A 34 -14.30 -29.10 0.19
CA ASP A 34 -14.28 -30.55 0.37
C ASP A 34 -15.70 -31.14 0.30
N ASN A 35 -16.71 -30.45 0.85
CA ASN A 35 -18.09 -30.95 0.94
C ASN A 35 -19.06 -30.40 -0.11
N ALA A 36 -18.64 -29.44 -0.97
CA ALA A 36 -19.55 -28.77 -1.91
C ALA A 36 -20.28 -29.72 -2.87
N LEU A 37 -19.59 -30.75 -3.36
CA LEU A 37 -20.18 -31.71 -4.30
C LEU A 37 -21.21 -32.62 -3.62
N ASP A 38 -20.90 -33.08 -2.41
CA ASP A 38 -21.82 -33.91 -1.61
C ASP A 38 -23.06 -33.12 -1.22
N VAL A 39 -22.91 -31.85 -0.85
CA VAL A 39 -24.02 -30.95 -0.54
C VAL A 39 -24.93 -30.76 -1.75
N LEU A 40 -24.36 -30.53 -2.93
CA LEU A 40 -25.14 -30.38 -4.16
C LEU A 40 -25.86 -31.69 -4.53
N HIS A 41 -25.17 -32.82 -4.44
CA HIS A 41 -25.74 -34.14 -4.70
C HIS A 41 -26.89 -34.45 -3.72
N PHE A 42 -26.70 -34.19 -2.44
CA PHE A 42 -27.73 -34.36 -1.40
C PHE A 42 -28.93 -33.45 -1.66
N GLY A 43 -28.69 -32.17 -1.95
CA GLY A 43 -29.73 -31.19 -2.26
C GLY A 43 -30.60 -31.64 -3.44
N ARG A 44 -29.99 -32.16 -4.52
CA ARG A 44 -30.72 -32.69 -5.68
C ARG A 44 -31.47 -33.97 -5.35
N SER A 45 -30.84 -34.91 -4.66
CA SER A 45 -31.44 -36.20 -4.28
C SER A 45 -32.69 -36.04 -3.41
N HIS A 46 -32.70 -35.03 -2.53
CA HIS A 46 -33.82 -34.72 -1.64
C HIS A 46 -34.68 -33.54 -2.10
N SER A 47 -34.43 -33.01 -3.30
CA SER A 47 -35.19 -31.89 -3.89
C SER A 47 -35.32 -30.67 -2.97
N ILE A 48 -34.20 -30.23 -2.37
CA ILE A 48 -34.13 -29.07 -1.46
C ILE A 48 -33.62 -27.84 -2.24
N PRO A 49 -34.50 -26.93 -2.71
CA PRO A 49 -34.11 -25.91 -3.69
C PRO A 49 -33.12 -24.87 -3.14
N ALA A 50 -33.28 -24.47 -1.88
CA ALA A 50 -32.40 -23.51 -1.24
C ALA A 50 -30.96 -24.04 -1.07
N LEU A 51 -30.81 -25.32 -0.70
CA LEU A 51 -29.50 -25.98 -0.60
C LEU A 51 -28.84 -26.16 -1.97
N ILE A 52 -29.62 -26.53 -3.00
CA ILE A 52 -29.13 -26.63 -4.38
C ILE A 52 -28.61 -25.27 -4.84
N GLN A 53 -29.40 -24.20 -4.67
CA GLN A 53 -29.02 -22.84 -5.09
C GLN A 53 -27.73 -22.38 -4.39
N ARG A 54 -27.61 -22.63 -3.09
CA ARG A 54 -26.39 -22.31 -2.31
C ARG A 54 -25.19 -23.11 -2.79
N GLY A 55 -25.36 -24.42 -3.06
CA GLY A 55 -24.32 -25.30 -3.60
C GLY A 55 -23.84 -24.86 -4.98
N GLU A 56 -24.77 -24.58 -5.90
CA GLU A 56 -24.44 -24.10 -7.25
C GLU A 56 -23.74 -22.74 -7.22
N ALA A 57 -24.22 -21.79 -6.40
CA ALA A 57 -23.58 -20.49 -6.22
C ALA A 57 -22.14 -20.63 -5.66
N PHE A 58 -21.92 -21.53 -4.70
CA PHE A 58 -20.59 -21.79 -4.18
C PHE A 58 -19.66 -22.36 -5.26
N ILE A 59 -20.14 -23.30 -6.07
CA ILE A 59 -19.37 -23.91 -7.16
C ILE A 59 -18.95 -22.87 -8.18
N VAL A 60 -19.85 -21.98 -8.61
CA VAL A 60 -19.52 -20.91 -9.58
C VAL A 60 -18.45 -19.97 -9.01
N ASN A 61 -18.61 -19.52 -7.75
CA ASN A 61 -17.70 -18.58 -7.13
C ASN A 61 -16.34 -19.19 -6.76
N SER A 62 -16.29 -20.50 -6.50
CA SER A 62 -15.11 -21.21 -6.02
C SER A 62 -14.59 -22.25 -7.02
N PHE A 63 -14.97 -22.12 -8.30
CA PHE A 63 -14.69 -23.11 -9.35
C PHE A 63 -13.19 -23.41 -9.48
N SER A 64 -12.36 -22.36 -9.47
CA SER A 64 -10.90 -22.51 -9.53
C SER A 64 -10.36 -23.36 -8.37
N GLY A 65 -10.82 -23.11 -7.14
CA GLY A 65 -10.45 -23.93 -5.98
C GLY A 65 -10.91 -25.38 -6.12
N LEU A 66 -12.12 -25.61 -6.62
CA LEU A 66 -12.66 -26.96 -6.84
C LEU A 66 -11.84 -27.76 -7.86
N THR A 67 -11.41 -27.13 -8.95
CA THR A 67 -10.55 -27.79 -9.96
C THR A 67 -9.17 -28.21 -9.44
N THR A 68 -8.72 -27.66 -8.30
CA THR A 68 -7.46 -28.09 -7.66
C THR A 68 -7.63 -29.29 -6.74
N LYS A 69 -8.85 -29.53 -6.26
CA LYS A 69 -9.18 -30.53 -5.23
C LYS A 69 -9.86 -31.77 -5.81
N HIS A 70 -10.67 -31.60 -6.85
CA HIS A 70 -11.48 -32.66 -7.45
C HIS A 70 -11.07 -32.88 -8.91
N SER A 71 -11.20 -34.10 -9.41
CA SER A 71 -10.94 -34.42 -10.80
C SER A 71 -12.00 -33.80 -11.72
N SER A 72 -11.64 -33.58 -12.99
CA SER A 72 -12.55 -33.08 -14.02
C SER A 72 -13.80 -33.96 -14.14
N ASP A 73 -13.62 -35.26 -14.05
CA ASP A 73 -14.67 -36.25 -14.30
C ASP A 73 -15.70 -36.23 -13.16
N THR A 74 -15.24 -36.08 -11.92
CA THR A 74 -16.13 -35.95 -10.76
C THR A 74 -16.91 -34.63 -10.82
N LEU A 75 -16.26 -33.54 -11.20
CA LEU A 75 -16.91 -32.24 -11.35
C LEU A 75 -17.95 -32.25 -12.48
N ALA A 76 -17.61 -32.85 -13.61
CA ALA A 76 -18.50 -32.99 -14.76
C ALA A 76 -19.72 -33.86 -14.44
N ALA A 77 -19.54 -34.96 -13.70
CA ALA A 77 -20.63 -35.84 -13.27
C ALA A 77 -21.61 -35.13 -12.32
N VAL A 78 -21.11 -34.33 -11.37
CA VAL A 78 -21.95 -33.66 -10.37
C VAL A 78 -22.56 -32.36 -10.91
N ILE A 79 -21.80 -31.55 -11.64
CA ILE A 79 -22.28 -30.23 -12.15
C ILE A 79 -23.09 -30.39 -13.45
N GLY A 80 -22.76 -31.40 -14.26
CA GLY A 80 -23.34 -31.66 -15.58
C GLY A 80 -22.46 -31.14 -16.72
N GLU A 81 -22.30 -31.95 -17.78
CA GLU A 81 -21.40 -31.72 -18.92
C GLU A 81 -21.57 -30.35 -19.64
N PRO A 82 -22.79 -29.80 -19.83
CA PRO A 82 -22.96 -28.47 -20.43
C PRO A 82 -22.53 -27.33 -19.51
N SER A 83 -22.76 -27.48 -18.21
CA SER A 83 -22.46 -26.46 -17.19
C SER A 83 -20.98 -26.45 -16.84
N TYR A 84 -20.35 -27.62 -16.72
CA TYR A 84 -18.92 -27.77 -16.44
C TYR A 84 -18.05 -27.18 -17.55
N SER A 85 -18.33 -27.54 -18.81
CA SER A 85 -17.58 -27.04 -19.97
C SER A 85 -17.65 -25.51 -20.11
N ARG A 86 -18.83 -24.93 -19.84
CA ARG A 86 -19.02 -23.48 -19.80
C ARG A 86 -18.17 -22.82 -18.71
N LEU A 87 -18.26 -23.31 -17.47
CA LEU A 87 -17.51 -22.75 -16.33
C LEU A 87 -16.00 -22.84 -16.54
N ARG A 88 -15.54 -23.95 -17.14
CA ARG A 88 -14.13 -24.12 -17.49
C ARG A 88 -13.65 -23.05 -18.47
N ARG A 89 -14.40 -22.80 -19.55
CA ARG A 89 -14.06 -21.76 -20.54
C ARG A 89 -14.06 -20.37 -19.91
N GLU A 90 -15.09 -20.04 -19.11
CA GLU A 90 -15.17 -18.76 -18.39
C GLU A 90 -13.98 -18.57 -17.43
N ALA A 91 -13.55 -19.64 -16.74
CA ALA A 91 -12.39 -19.62 -15.86
C ALA A 91 -11.07 -19.42 -16.62
N GLU A 92 -10.91 -20.09 -17.77
CA GLU A 92 -9.73 -19.91 -18.65
C GLU A 92 -9.67 -18.48 -19.21
N GLU A 93 -10.80 -17.93 -19.68
CA GLU A 93 -10.88 -16.55 -20.17
C GLU A 93 -10.55 -15.53 -19.06
N LEU A 94 -11.11 -15.71 -17.87
CA LEU A 94 -10.81 -14.85 -16.72
C LEU A 94 -9.33 -14.96 -16.30
N ALA A 95 -8.75 -16.16 -16.38
CA ALA A 95 -7.33 -16.37 -16.11
C ALA A 95 -6.45 -15.62 -17.13
N GLU A 96 -6.80 -15.66 -18.43
CA GLU A 96 -6.10 -14.91 -19.47
C GLU A 96 -6.23 -13.40 -19.27
N GLN A 97 -7.44 -12.90 -18.99
CA GLN A 97 -7.67 -11.49 -18.68
C GLN A 97 -6.88 -11.05 -17.45
N THR A 98 -6.84 -11.87 -16.40
CA THR A 98 -6.05 -11.60 -15.20
C THR A 98 -4.55 -11.64 -15.49
N ALA A 99 -4.08 -12.54 -16.37
CA ALA A 99 -2.69 -12.58 -16.81
C ALA A 99 -2.31 -11.30 -17.60
N LYS A 100 -3.18 -10.83 -18.49
CA LYS A 100 -3.01 -9.54 -19.19
C LYS A 100 -2.94 -8.37 -18.21
N LEU A 101 -3.79 -8.37 -17.17
CA LEU A 101 -3.73 -7.36 -16.11
C LEU A 101 -2.44 -7.45 -15.27
N ARG A 102 -1.93 -8.65 -14.99
CA ARG A 102 -0.66 -8.86 -14.28
C ARG A 102 0.54 -8.33 -15.07
N GLN A 103 0.52 -8.40 -16.40
CA GLN A 103 1.57 -7.81 -17.25
C GLN A 103 1.67 -6.27 -17.12
N LEU A 104 0.63 -5.60 -16.63
CA LEU A 104 0.64 -4.16 -16.40
C LEU A 104 1.54 -3.77 -15.22
N GLY A 105 1.79 -4.69 -14.29
CA GLY A 105 2.68 -4.53 -13.16
C GLY A 105 2.05 -3.85 -11.94
N VAL A 106 2.73 -3.99 -10.80
CA VAL A 106 2.38 -3.35 -9.53
C VAL A 106 3.32 -2.17 -9.31
N CYS A 107 2.79 -1.08 -8.75
CA CYS A 107 3.61 0.09 -8.43
C CYS A 107 4.54 -0.23 -7.28
N GLU A 108 5.85 -0.03 -7.47
CA GLU A 108 6.84 -0.26 -6.42
C GLU A 108 6.62 0.63 -5.18
N THR A 109 6.14 1.85 -5.38
CA THR A 109 5.97 2.84 -4.30
C THR A 109 4.72 2.59 -3.47
N CYS A 110 3.57 2.35 -4.10
CA CYS A 110 2.29 2.22 -3.38
C CYS A 110 1.75 0.79 -3.33
N GLN A 111 2.42 -0.17 -3.97
CA GLN A 111 2.05 -1.58 -4.00
C GLN A 111 0.63 -1.84 -4.56
N LYS A 112 0.12 -0.92 -5.39
CA LYS A 112 -1.18 -1.06 -6.08
C LYS A 112 -0.96 -1.34 -7.56
N SER A 113 -1.94 -2.00 -8.19
CA SER A 113 -1.92 -2.25 -9.64
C SER A 113 -1.83 -0.94 -10.42
N VAL A 114 -1.00 -0.94 -11.47
CA VAL A 114 -0.81 0.21 -12.33
C VAL A 114 -1.57 0.00 -13.63
N TYR A 115 -2.57 0.85 -13.89
CA TYR A 115 -3.32 0.78 -15.13
C TYR A 115 -2.46 1.25 -16.32
N PRO A 116 -2.76 0.79 -17.56
CA PRO A 116 -1.93 1.11 -18.73
C PRO A 116 -1.78 2.63 -18.95
N ALA A 117 -2.84 3.39 -18.65
CA ALA A 117 -2.85 4.85 -18.78
C ALA A 117 -1.89 5.57 -17.82
N GLU A 118 -1.54 4.95 -16.69
CA GLU A 118 -0.66 5.52 -15.67
C GLU A 118 0.70 4.80 -15.57
N ARG A 119 0.92 3.79 -16.42
CA ARG A 119 2.09 2.93 -16.40
C ARG A 119 3.36 3.68 -16.80
N LEU A 120 4.29 3.78 -15.85
CA LEU A 120 5.68 4.15 -16.10
C LEU A 120 6.57 2.96 -15.77
N ALA A 121 7.32 2.47 -16.77
CA ALA A 121 8.33 1.41 -16.61
C ALA A 121 9.71 1.90 -17.10
N PRO A 122 10.35 2.85 -16.40
CA PRO A 122 11.65 3.41 -16.75
C PRO A 122 12.83 2.46 -16.55
N VAL A 123 12.63 1.38 -15.78
CA VAL A 123 13.62 0.30 -15.59
C VAL A 123 12.94 -1.02 -15.92
N GLU A 124 13.68 -1.92 -16.56
CA GLU A 124 13.18 -3.27 -16.83
C GLU A 124 12.76 -3.97 -15.53
N GLY A 125 11.55 -4.51 -15.53
CA GLY A 125 11.00 -5.25 -14.39
C GLY A 125 10.36 -4.41 -13.27
N ARG A 126 10.39 -3.08 -13.33
CA ARG A 126 9.74 -2.22 -12.30
C ARG A 126 8.74 -1.26 -12.90
N VAL A 127 7.61 -1.09 -12.21
CA VAL A 127 6.50 -0.25 -12.65
C VAL A 127 6.12 0.75 -11.56
N TRP A 128 5.73 1.95 -11.97
CA TRP A 128 5.24 3.01 -11.11
C TRP A 128 4.03 3.69 -11.73
N HIS A 129 3.13 4.26 -10.91
CA HIS A 129 2.17 5.25 -11.41
C HIS A 129 2.90 6.54 -11.78
N LYS A 130 2.36 7.28 -12.76
CA LYS A 130 2.80 8.65 -13.10
C LYS A 130 2.93 9.58 -11.89
N GLN A 131 2.06 9.42 -10.90
CA GLN A 131 2.07 10.24 -9.69
C GLN A 131 3.03 9.74 -8.61
N CYS A 132 3.28 8.42 -8.58
CA CYS A 132 4.15 7.75 -7.62
C CYS A 132 5.63 7.80 -8.02
N PHE A 133 5.93 8.13 -9.27
CA PHE A 133 7.29 8.23 -9.77
C PHE A 133 8.00 9.51 -9.31
N ARG A 134 8.45 9.49 -8.04
CA ARG A 134 9.09 10.61 -7.35
C ARG A 134 10.33 10.14 -6.61
N CYS A 135 11.27 11.06 -6.42
CA CYS A 135 12.44 10.79 -5.60
C CYS A 135 12.05 10.76 -4.12
N ASP A 136 12.45 9.72 -3.41
CA ASP A 136 12.23 9.57 -1.97
C ASP A 136 12.93 10.66 -1.15
N GLN A 137 14.09 11.12 -1.62
CA GLN A 137 14.94 12.08 -0.90
C GLN A 137 14.52 13.55 -1.13
N CYS A 138 14.06 13.90 -2.34
CA CYS A 138 13.71 15.29 -2.67
C CYS A 138 12.23 15.53 -2.99
N GLY A 139 11.41 14.48 -3.10
CA GLY A 139 9.97 14.57 -3.40
C GLY A 139 9.61 15.04 -4.83
N CYS A 140 10.63 15.40 -5.63
CA CYS A 140 10.45 15.86 -7.00
C CYS A 140 9.93 14.75 -7.92
N LYS A 141 9.06 15.12 -8.87
CA LYS A 141 8.62 14.22 -9.95
C LYS A 141 9.83 13.87 -10.80
N LEU A 142 10.12 12.58 -10.93
CA LEU A 142 11.21 12.11 -11.79
C LEU A 142 10.68 11.96 -13.22
N THR A 143 11.48 12.34 -14.21
CA THR A 143 11.29 11.91 -15.60
C THR A 143 12.12 10.65 -15.83
N VAL A 144 11.81 9.88 -16.89
CA VAL A 144 12.59 8.68 -17.25
C VAL A 144 14.09 9.00 -17.35
N SER A 145 14.43 10.18 -17.87
CA SER A 145 15.81 10.69 -17.93
C SER A 145 16.42 11.10 -16.59
N ALA A 146 15.62 11.65 -15.66
CA ALA A 146 16.09 12.08 -14.34
C ALA A 146 16.20 10.93 -13.33
N PHE A 147 15.56 9.79 -13.60
CA PHE A 147 15.59 8.63 -12.71
C PHE A 147 17.00 8.02 -12.58
N ALA A 148 17.73 7.88 -13.70
CA ALA A 148 19.12 7.44 -13.69
C ALA A 148 20.04 8.43 -12.94
N ALA A 149 19.77 9.73 -13.09
CA ALA A 149 20.53 10.78 -12.41
C ALA A 149 20.28 10.81 -10.89
N CYS A 150 19.09 10.41 -10.42
CA CYS A 150 18.75 10.37 -8.99
C CYS A 150 19.15 9.07 -8.28
N GLN A 151 19.26 7.92 -8.98
CA GLN A 151 19.80 6.68 -8.37
C GLN A 151 21.31 6.73 -8.11
N MET A 152 22.03 7.65 -8.77
CA MET A 152 23.44 7.93 -8.50
C MET A 152 23.57 8.84 -7.27
N ILE A 153 23.46 8.23 -6.09
CA ILE A 153 23.52 8.85 -4.76
C ILE A 153 24.86 9.56 -4.43
N ASP A 154 25.81 9.69 -5.37
CA ASP A 154 27.04 10.49 -5.16
C ASP A 154 27.33 11.58 -6.20
N GLU A 155 26.50 11.72 -7.24
CA GLU A 155 26.73 12.74 -8.29
C GLU A 155 26.05 14.09 -7.97
N HIS A 156 24.99 14.10 -7.14
CA HIS A 156 24.31 15.35 -6.78
C HIS A 156 25.21 16.29 -5.97
N ARG A 157 26.21 15.73 -5.27
CA ARG A 157 27.26 16.47 -4.54
C ARG A 157 28.27 17.15 -5.48
N ARG A 158 28.57 16.53 -6.64
CA ARG A 158 29.56 17.02 -7.61
C ARG A 158 28.96 17.90 -8.71
N ALA A 159 27.71 17.65 -9.10
CA ALA A 159 27.04 18.38 -10.19
C ALA A 159 26.57 19.79 -9.81
N TRP A 160 26.31 20.09 -8.52
CA TRP A 160 25.71 21.35 -8.06
C TRP A 160 26.61 22.21 -7.15
N GLY A 161 27.93 22.06 -7.29
CA GLY A 161 28.91 23.06 -6.84
C GLY A 161 28.68 23.64 -5.45
N GLY A 162 28.38 22.80 -4.45
CA GLY A 162 28.40 23.20 -3.04
C GLY A 162 27.23 24.05 -2.52
N SER A 163 26.14 24.24 -3.27
CA SER A 163 25.04 25.16 -2.85
C SER A 163 23.94 24.52 -1.97
N HIS A 164 24.32 23.81 -0.90
CA HIS A 164 23.36 23.21 0.05
C HIS A 164 23.34 23.97 1.38
N CYS A 165 22.20 23.94 2.07
CA CYS A 165 22.07 24.54 3.39
C CYS A 165 22.74 23.64 4.42
N VAL A 166 23.71 24.17 5.18
CA VAL A 166 24.41 23.41 6.22
C VAL A 166 23.46 22.94 7.34
N ARG A 167 22.38 23.68 7.59
CA ARG A 167 21.41 23.36 8.65
C ARG A 167 20.43 22.25 8.29
N CYS A 168 19.90 22.23 7.06
CA CYS A 168 18.83 21.31 6.67
C CYS A 168 19.21 20.35 5.54
N ALA A 169 20.46 20.41 5.07
CA ALA A 169 21.02 19.63 3.97
C ALA A 169 20.29 19.74 2.61
N LYS A 170 19.31 20.65 2.47
CA LYS A 170 18.55 20.87 1.23
C LYS A 170 19.27 21.88 0.33
N PRO A 171 19.10 21.79 -1.01
CA PRO A 171 19.66 22.78 -1.92
C PRO A 171 19.11 24.18 -1.64
N VAL A 172 19.98 25.18 -1.81
CA VAL A 172 19.67 26.60 -1.60
C VAL A 172 19.79 27.33 -2.93
N TYR A 173 18.67 27.79 -3.45
CA TYR A 173 18.65 28.58 -4.68
C TYR A 173 19.16 30.00 -4.42
N ALA A 174 19.72 30.64 -5.46
CA ALA A 174 20.32 31.97 -5.38
C ALA A 174 19.43 33.03 -4.69
N MET A 175 18.11 32.96 -4.88
CA MET A 175 17.15 33.91 -4.31
C MET A 175 16.98 33.78 -2.79
N GLU A 176 17.13 32.57 -2.26
CA GLU A 176 16.98 32.26 -0.83
C GLU A 176 18.32 32.09 -0.12
N ARG A 177 19.42 32.32 -0.84
CA ARG A 177 20.79 32.10 -0.36
C ARG A 177 21.19 33.16 0.65
N GLN A 178 21.55 32.69 1.84
CA GLN A 178 22.24 33.44 2.88
C GLN A 178 23.67 32.90 2.99
N LEU A 179 24.65 33.76 2.72
CA LEU A 179 26.06 33.45 2.96
C LEU A 179 26.42 33.90 4.37
N ALA A 180 27.15 33.07 5.10
CA ALA A 180 27.65 33.39 6.42
C ALA A 180 29.13 33.02 6.46
N ARG A 181 30.00 34.01 6.69
CA ARG A 181 31.44 33.81 6.73
C ARG A 181 31.89 33.54 8.17
N THR A 182 32.57 32.42 8.40
CA THR A 182 33.16 32.13 9.71
C THR A 182 34.36 33.03 9.98
N HIS A 183 34.76 33.16 11.25
CA HIS A 183 36.01 33.87 11.61
C HIS A 183 37.26 33.27 10.95
N ARG A 184 37.23 31.99 10.55
CA ARG A 184 38.31 31.31 9.83
C ARG A 184 38.31 31.58 8.31
N GLY A 185 37.30 32.29 7.80
CA GLY A 185 37.18 32.66 6.39
C GLY A 185 36.36 31.70 5.53
N ASP A 186 35.75 30.67 6.12
CA ASP A 186 34.90 29.71 5.39
C ASP A 186 33.56 30.35 5.05
N ASN A 187 33.10 30.18 3.81
CA ASN A 187 31.77 30.65 3.39
C ASN A 187 30.76 29.51 3.51
N LEU A 188 29.87 29.62 4.49
CA LEU A 188 28.78 28.67 4.69
C LEU A 188 27.50 29.17 4.01
N ILE A 189 26.70 28.23 3.52
CA ILE A 189 25.45 28.51 2.80
C ILE A 189 24.27 28.07 3.66
N PHE A 190 23.28 28.96 3.80
CA PHE A 190 22.02 28.69 4.48
C PHE A 190 20.85 29.21 3.65
N HIS A 191 19.65 28.69 3.88
CA HIS A 191 18.45 29.45 3.54
C HIS A 191 18.36 30.68 4.47
N LYS A 192 17.87 31.80 3.96
CA LYS A 192 17.53 32.99 4.78
C LYS A 192 16.68 32.62 6.00
N ALA A 193 15.75 31.67 5.84
CA ALA A 193 14.91 31.18 6.92
C ALA A 193 15.64 30.22 7.89
N CYS A 194 16.70 29.55 7.46
CA CYS A 194 17.44 28.58 8.29
C CYS A 194 18.57 29.24 9.10
N PHE A 195 18.97 30.47 8.75
CA PHE A 195 20.01 31.21 9.46
C PHE A 195 19.46 31.87 10.74
N ARG A 196 19.28 31.05 11.78
CA ARG A 196 18.68 31.42 13.07
C ARG A 196 19.50 30.88 14.22
N CYS A 197 19.46 31.60 15.35
CA CYS A 197 20.02 31.13 16.60
C CYS A 197 19.36 29.81 17.02
N GLU A 198 20.14 28.86 17.50
CA GLU A 198 19.62 27.59 18.02
C GLU A 198 18.84 27.79 19.32
N ASP A 199 19.38 28.62 20.22
CA ASP A 199 18.78 28.82 21.55
C ASP A 199 17.53 29.71 21.57
N CYS A 200 17.42 30.71 20.67
CA CYS A 200 16.25 31.61 20.65
C CYS A 200 15.46 31.66 19.34
N GLY A 201 15.90 30.96 18.28
CA GLY A 201 15.19 30.93 17.00
C GLY A 201 15.16 32.26 16.23
N THR A 202 15.74 33.33 16.76
CA THR A 202 15.83 34.63 16.10
C THR A 202 16.72 34.55 14.86
N LEU A 203 16.29 35.20 13.77
CA LEU A 203 17.09 35.34 12.56
C LEU A 203 18.41 36.04 12.88
N LEU A 204 19.51 35.40 12.54
CA LEU A 204 20.83 35.95 12.74
C LEU A 204 21.14 36.93 11.61
N ARG A 205 21.94 37.96 11.92
CA ARG A 205 22.46 38.87 10.91
C ARG A 205 23.81 38.34 10.40
N PRO A 206 24.11 38.45 9.11
CA PRO A 206 25.37 37.94 8.54
C PRO A 206 26.61 38.50 9.23
N ASP A 207 26.53 39.71 9.79
CA ASP A 207 27.63 40.40 10.47
C ASP A 207 27.62 40.23 12.00
N SER A 208 26.61 39.54 12.55
CA SER A 208 26.41 39.42 14.00
C SER A 208 25.86 38.05 14.37
N TRP A 209 26.76 37.06 14.40
CA TRP A 209 26.52 35.69 14.81
C TRP A 209 27.83 35.04 15.26
N GLU A 210 27.73 33.93 15.98
CA GLU A 210 28.87 33.14 16.44
C GLU A 210 28.58 31.64 16.22
N VAL A 211 29.63 30.83 16.09
CA VAL A 211 29.53 29.37 16.01
C VAL A 211 30.17 28.73 17.22
N HIS A 212 29.45 27.81 17.85
CA HIS A 212 30.02 26.91 18.84
C HIS A 212 30.56 25.66 18.10
N GLY A 213 31.88 25.48 18.09
CA GLY A 213 32.59 24.51 17.26
C GLY A 213 33.27 25.15 16.04
N ASP A 214 33.50 24.37 14.98
CA ASP A 214 34.04 24.85 13.71
C ASP A 214 33.10 24.61 12.53
N ALA A 215 33.44 25.15 11.35
CA ALA A 215 32.65 25.00 10.12
C ALA A 215 32.37 23.51 9.82
N ALA A 216 33.38 22.66 10.00
CA ALA A 216 33.29 21.21 9.82
C ALA A 216 32.35 20.56 10.85
N ALA A 217 32.36 21.01 12.12
CA ALA A 217 31.42 20.56 13.13
C ALA A 217 29.98 20.94 12.76
N LEU A 218 29.76 22.12 12.17
CA LEU A 218 28.43 22.54 11.71
C LEU A 218 27.91 21.63 10.58
N GLU A 219 28.77 21.31 9.61
CA GLU A 219 28.45 20.37 8.52
C GLU A 219 28.24 18.93 9.02
N ALA A 220 28.95 18.53 10.06
CA ALA A 220 28.79 17.23 10.71
C ALA A 220 27.67 17.18 11.76
N GLY A 221 26.88 18.25 11.92
CA GLY A 221 25.76 18.34 12.87
C GLY A 221 26.16 18.38 14.35
N ARG A 222 27.42 18.67 14.65
CA ARG A 222 27.98 18.78 16.02
C ARG A 222 28.22 20.22 16.48
N GLY A 223 28.08 21.21 15.59
CA GLY A 223 28.22 22.63 15.91
C GLY A 223 26.87 23.34 16.00
N ALA A 224 26.84 24.49 16.67
CA ALA A 224 25.62 25.29 16.88
C ALA A 224 25.79 26.74 16.40
N LEU A 225 24.73 27.30 15.78
CA LEU A 225 24.65 28.71 15.36
C LEU A 225 24.02 29.56 16.47
N LEU A 226 24.75 30.54 16.98
CA LEU A 226 24.32 31.31 18.15
C LEU A 226 24.37 32.82 17.88
N CYS A 227 23.49 33.56 18.54
CA CYS A 227 23.66 35.01 18.64
C CYS A 227 24.73 35.33 19.68
N ARG A 228 25.29 36.54 19.65
CA ARG A 228 26.36 36.95 20.59
C ARG A 228 26.00 36.76 22.06
N VAL A 229 24.73 37.01 22.41
CA VAL A 229 24.24 36.84 23.79
C VAL A 229 24.26 35.37 24.21
N HIS A 230 23.72 34.48 23.38
CA HIS A 230 23.68 33.04 23.69
C HIS A 230 25.06 32.39 23.57
N PHE A 231 25.92 32.87 22.67
CA PHE A 231 27.30 32.41 22.61
C PHE A 231 28.06 32.76 23.90
N ALA A 232 27.97 34.00 24.38
CA ALA A 232 28.58 34.40 25.65
C ALA A 232 28.04 33.59 26.83
N ALA A 233 26.73 33.34 26.87
CA ALA A 233 26.10 32.51 27.90
C ALA A 233 26.63 31.06 27.88
N ARG A 234 26.79 30.46 26.69
CA ARG A 234 27.27 29.08 26.52
C ARG A 234 28.75 28.93 26.90
N VAL A 235 29.59 29.90 26.52
CA VAL A 235 31.02 29.93 26.90
C VAL A 235 31.19 30.09 28.41
N GLN A 236 30.36 30.90 29.07
CA GLN A 236 30.40 31.06 30.54
C GLN A 236 29.97 29.77 31.26
N ALA A 237 28.98 29.05 30.74
CA ALA A 237 28.53 27.77 31.30
C ALA A 237 29.61 26.68 31.20
N GLU A 238 30.41 26.68 30.13
CA GLU A 238 31.51 25.71 29.92
C GLU A 238 32.77 26.06 30.73
N GLY A 239 33.09 27.35 30.87
CA GLY A 239 34.25 27.83 31.65
C GLY A 239 34.06 27.76 33.17
N GLY A 240 32.85 27.48 33.66
CA GLY A 240 32.53 27.36 35.09
C GLY A 240 32.69 25.96 35.67
N ASN A 241 33.06 24.94 34.87
CA ASN A 241 33.07 23.54 35.28
C ASN A 241 34.49 22.95 35.44
N SER A 242 35.50 23.80 35.58
CA SER A 242 36.87 23.42 35.97
C SER A 242 37.22 24.05 37.31
N SER A 243 36.76 23.45 38.40
CA SER A 243 37.26 23.64 39.77
C SER A 243 37.04 22.37 40.55
#